data_AF-A0A388P367-F1
#
_entry.id   AF-A0A388P367-F1
#
_cell.length_a   1.000
_cell.length_b   1.000
_cell.length_c   1.000
_cell.angle_alpha   90.00
_cell.angle_beta   90.00
_cell.angle_gamma   90.00
#
_symmetry.space_group_name_H-M   'P 1'
#
loop_
_entity.id
_entity.type
_entity.pdbx_description
1 polymer ?
#
loop_
_entity_poly.entity_id
_entity_poly.type
_entity_poly.pdbx_seq_one_letter_code
_entity_poly.pdbx_strand_id
1 'polypeptide(L)'
;MLAALEPREAEILTHRFGLNGESPLTLEEVGELFKLTRERVRQLQQSALMQLRRIMTERQKLLTPEDVKKNKLAEARSEVLSEFFRSKGIAAPPKGRPGREGL
;
A
#
# COMPACT_ATOMS: atom_id res chain seq x y z
N MET A 1 -1.12 -10.39 1.73
CA MET A 1 -0.08 -9.43 2.19
C MET A 1 1.25 -9.73 1.52
N LEU A 2 1.70 -10.99 1.48
CA LEU A 2 2.91 -11.38 0.74
C LEU A 2 2.85 -11.08 -0.76
N ALA A 3 1.66 -11.15 -1.38
CA ALA A 3 1.45 -10.80 -2.79
C ALA A 3 1.74 -9.31 -3.13
N ALA A 4 1.99 -8.46 -2.13
CA ALA A 4 2.37 -7.06 -2.34
C ALA A 4 3.89 -6.84 -2.25
N LEU A 5 4.67 -7.89 -2.06
CA LEU A 5 6.13 -7.89 -2.11
C LEU A 5 6.61 -8.32 -3.49
N GLU A 6 7.89 -8.05 -3.79
CA GLU A 6 8.55 -8.69 -4.92
C GLU A 6 8.51 -10.21 -4.79
N PRO A 7 8.27 -10.97 -5.87
CA PRO A 7 8.08 -12.43 -5.80
C PRO A 7 9.20 -13.14 -5.04
N ARG A 8 10.45 -12.74 -5.30
CA ARG A 8 11.63 -13.33 -4.66
C ARG A 8 11.70 -13.03 -3.16
N GLU A 9 11.29 -11.85 -2.74
CA GLU A 9 11.23 -11.49 -1.32
C GLU A 9 10.12 -12.26 -0.61
N ALA A 10 8.95 -12.42 -1.25
CA ALA A 10 7.85 -13.22 -0.72
C ALA A 10 8.24 -14.69 -0.53
N GLU A 11 8.94 -15.30 -1.50
CA GLU A 11 9.45 -16.67 -1.40
C GLU A 11 10.49 -16.82 -0.29
N ILE A 12 11.44 -15.87 -0.18
CA ILE A 12 12.43 -15.86 0.91
C ILE A 12 11.75 -15.82 2.28
N LEU A 13 10.75 -14.96 2.48
CA LEU A 13 10.00 -14.92 3.75
C LEU A 13 9.20 -16.20 3.98
N THR A 14 8.64 -16.79 2.91
CA THR A 14 7.85 -18.03 2.99
C THR A 14 8.71 -19.16 3.55
N HIS A 15 9.90 -19.39 3.00
CA HIS A 15 10.82 -20.42 3.50
C HIS A 15 11.41 -20.06 4.87
N ARG A 16 11.81 -18.79 5.10
CA ARG A 16 12.42 -18.36 6.36
C ARG A 16 11.49 -18.56 7.56
N PHE A 17 10.19 -18.37 7.36
CA PHE A 17 9.19 -18.41 8.44
C PHE A 17 8.24 -19.61 8.34
N GLY A 18 8.43 -20.52 7.39
CA GLY A 18 7.59 -21.71 7.23
C GLY A 18 6.14 -21.40 6.85
N LEU A 19 5.91 -20.34 6.07
CA LEU A 19 4.56 -19.84 5.76
C LEU A 19 3.79 -20.73 4.78
N ASN A 20 4.47 -21.71 4.17
CA ASN A 20 3.93 -22.76 3.32
C ASN A 20 3.58 -24.05 4.10
N GLY A 21 3.74 -24.08 5.43
CA GLY A 21 3.51 -25.27 6.26
C GLY A 21 4.73 -26.17 6.46
N GLU A 22 5.88 -25.78 5.90
CA GLU A 22 7.17 -26.42 6.18
C GLU A 22 7.84 -25.81 7.43
N SER A 23 8.87 -26.48 7.94
CA SER A 23 9.70 -25.93 9.01
C SER A 23 10.43 -24.66 8.54
N PRO A 24 10.56 -23.63 9.40
CA PRO A 24 11.30 -22.42 9.06
C PRO A 24 12.77 -22.73 8.82
N LEU A 25 13.30 -22.27 7.68
CA LEU A 25 14.72 -22.39 7.32
C LEU A 25 15.53 -21.23 7.89
N THR A 26 16.83 -21.43 8.13
CA THR A 26 17.80 -20.40 8.53
C THR A 26 18.21 -19.47 7.38
N LEU A 27 18.94 -18.39 7.67
CA LEU A 27 19.45 -17.50 6.62
C LEU A 27 20.47 -18.21 5.72
N GLU A 28 21.31 -19.08 6.28
CA GLU A 28 22.24 -19.93 5.52
C GLU A 28 21.49 -20.88 4.58
N GLU A 29 20.52 -21.65 5.08
CA GLU A 29 19.75 -22.63 4.28
C GLU A 29 18.94 -21.96 3.15
N VAL A 30 18.31 -20.82 3.44
CA VAL A 30 17.65 -20.01 2.40
C VAL A 30 18.69 -19.48 1.40
N GLY A 31 19.88 -19.10 1.86
CA GLY A 31 20.98 -18.68 0.99
C GLY A 31 21.36 -19.77 0.00
N GLU A 32 21.52 -21.01 0.46
CA GLU A 32 21.81 -22.15 -0.38
C GLU A 32 20.72 -22.41 -1.42
N LEU A 33 19.44 -22.39 -1.01
CA LEU A 33 18.29 -22.61 -1.89
C LEU A 33 18.21 -21.58 -3.03
N PHE A 34 18.47 -20.31 -2.72
CA PHE A 34 18.36 -19.20 -3.68
C PHE A 34 19.69 -18.80 -4.34
N LYS A 35 20.78 -19.54 -4.08
CA LYS A 35 22.15 -19.23 -4.53
C LYS A 35 22.59 -17.81 -4.15
N LEU A 36 22.33 -17.45 -2.90
CA LEU A 36 22.65 -16.15 -2.30
C LEU A 36 23.55 -16.34 -1.08
N THR A 37 24.35 -15.33 -0.79
CA THR A 37 25.04 -15.29 0.49
C THR A 37 24.03 -15.07 1.62
N ARG A 38 24.34 -15.56 2.82
CA ARG A 38 23.57 -15.33 4.05
C ARG A 38 23.24 -13.85 4.25
N GLU A 39 24.22 -12.97 4.03
CA GLU A 39 24.04 -11.52 4.20
C GLU A 39 23.07 -10.95 3.15
N ARG A 40 23.11 -11.45 1.91
CA ARG A 40 22.15 -11.02 0.90
C ARG A 40 20.73 -11.43 1.25
N VAL A 41 20.53 -12.64 1.80
CA VAL A 41 19.22 -13.07 2.32
C VAL A 41 18.78 -12.18 3.48
N ARG A 42 19.68 -11.83 4.40
CA ARG A 42 19.40 -10.92 5.52
C ARG A 42 18.88 -9.56 5.03
N GLN A 43 19.53 -8.99 4.01
CA GLN A 43 19.12 -7.72 3.41
C GLN A 43 17.72 -7.80 2.78
N LEU A 44 17.46 -8.84 1.98
CA LEU A 44 16.16 -9.07 1.36
C LEU A 44 15.06 -9.28 2.41
N GLN A 45 15.35 -10.03 3.47
CA GLN A 45 14.43 -10.20 4.60
C GLN A 45 14.09 -8.86 5.25
N GLN A 46 15.09 -8.01 5.51
CA GLN A 46 14.86 -6.68 6.11
C GLN A 46 14.03 -5.76 5.21
N SER A 47 14.36 -5.71 3.92
CA SER A 47 13.62 -4.95 2.90
C SER A 47 12.15 -5.36 2.89
N ALA A 48 11.88 -6.65 2.76
CA ALA A 48 10.54 -7.21 2.72
C ALA A 48 9.74 -6.93 4.01
N LEU A 49 10.35 -7.11 5.18
CA LEU A 49 9.70 -6.81 6.46
C LEU A 49 9.38 -5.31 6.62
N MET A 50 10.24 -4.42 6.14
CA MET A 50 9.98 -2.98 6.15
C MET A 50 8.79 -2.62 5.24
N GLN A 51 8.71 -3.22 4.05
CA GLN A 51 7.58 -3.04 3.14
C GLN A 51 6.28 -3.56 3.73
N LEU A 52 6.28 -4.75 4.34
CA LEU A 52 5.11 -5.28 5.04
C LEU A 52 4.64 -4.36 6.17
N ARG A 53 5.57 -3.83 6.98
CA ARG A 53 5.24 -2.84 8.02
C ARG A 53 4.57 -1.61 7.44
N ARG A 54 5.10 -1.05 6.35
CA ARG A 54 4.50 0.11 5.68
C ARG A 54 3.07 -0.18 5.22
N ILE A 55 2.86 -1.31 4.54
CA ILE A 55 1.53 -1.71 4.05
C ILE A 55 0.56 -1.90 5.21
N MET A 56 1.00 -2.50 6.32
CA MET A 56 0.18 -2.68 7.52
C MET A 56 -0.19 -1.34 8.14
N THR A 57 0.76 -0.42 8.31
CA THR A 57 0.50 0.92 8.86
C THR A 57 -0.45 1.71 7.96
N GLU A 58 -0.27 1.66 6.64
CA GLU A 58 -1.16 2.33 5.68
C GLU A 58 -2.58 1.75 5.73
N ARG A 59 -2.72 0.42 5.84
CA ARG A 59 -4.03 -0.25 5.99
C ARG A 59 -4.67 -0.02 7.36
N GLN A 60 -3.86 0.13 8.41
CA GLN A 60 -4.32 0.37 9.78
C GLN A 60 -4.59 1.85 10.09
N LYS A 61 -4.37 2.78 9.16
CA LYS A 61 -4.93 4.13 9.26
C LYS A 61 -6.45 4.00 9.27
N LEU A 62 -7.02 3.78 10.45
CA LEU A 62 -8.39 4.11 10.77
C LEU A 62 -8.59 5.57 10.32
N LEU A 63 -9.65 5.86 9.57
CA LEU A 63 -10.01 7.24 9.29
C LEU A 63 -10.03 7.99 10.63
N THR A 64 -9.10 8.92 10.82
CA THR A 64 -9.14 9.74 12.02
C THR A 64 -10.41 10.59 11.97
N PRO A 65 -10.97 11.02 13.12
CA PRO A 65 -12.08 11.97 13.12
C PRO A 65 -11.78 13.23 12.28
N GLU A 66 -10.50 13.61 12.14
CA GLU A 66 -10.05 14.70 11.27
C GLU A 66 -10.15 14.34 9.78
N ASP A 67 -9.78 13.11 9.38
CA ASP A 67 -9.94 12.62 8.01
C ASP A 67 -11.43 12.54 7.61
N VAL A 68 -12.29 12.12 8.53
CA VAL A 68 -13.75 12.11 8.34
C VAL A 68 -14.30 13.53 8.19
N LYS A 69 -13.84 14.49 9.02
CA LYS A 69 -14.23 15.91 8.91
C LYS A 69 -13.78 16.52 7.59
N LYS A 70 -12.57 16.23 7.12
CA LYS A 70 -12.07 16.70 5.82
C LYS A 70 -12.93 16.20 4.66
N ASN A 71 -13.34 14.93 4.69
CA ASN A 71 -14.21 14.35 3.66
C ASN A 71 -15.60 14.99 3.67
N LYS A 72 -16.25 15.14 4.83
CA LYS A 72 -17.56 15.81 4.94
C LYS A 72 -17.53 17.27 4.45
N LEU A 73 -16.44 17.99 4.74
CA LEU A 73 -16.28 19.37 4.27
C LEU A 73 -16.04 19.45 2.76
N ALA A 74 -15.35 18.46 2.17
CA ALA A 74 -15.18 18.38 0.73
C ALA A 74 -16.51 18.06 0.01
N GLU A 75 -17.32 17.15 0.59
CA GLU A 75 -18.67 16.84 0.12
C GLU A 75 -19.59 18.07 0.20
N ALA A 76 -19.66 18.70 1.37
CA ALA A 76 -20.47 19.91 1.58
C ALA A 76 -20.04 21.06 0.67
N ARG A 77 -18.73 21.29 0.49
CA ARG A 77 -18.21 22.29 -0.46
C ARG A 77 -18.65 22.01 -1.88
N SER A 78 -18.62 20.74 -2.29
CA SER A 78 -19.05 20.37 -3.63
C SER A 78 -20.55 20.54 -3.84
N GLU A 79 -21.35 20.32 -2.81
CA GLU A 79 -22.81 20.49 -2.83
C GLU A 79 -23.18 21.96 -2.94
N VAL A 80 -22.58 22.82 -2.09
CA VAL A 80 -22.72 24.28 -2.16
C VAL A 80 -22.26 24.83 -3.51
N LEU A 81 -21.14 24.34 -4.05
CA LEU A 81 -20.69 24.73 -5.38
C LEU A 81 -21.70 24.32 -6.46
N SER A 82 -22.23 23.10 -6.40
CA SER A 82 -23.22 22.62 -7.38
C SER A 82 -24.51 23.45 -7.32
N GLU A 83 -24.96 23.82 -6.13
CA GLU A 83 -26.11 24.69 -5.91
C GLU A 83 -25.86 26.12 -6.44
N PHE A 84 -24.67 26.68 -6.18
CA PHE A 84 -24.26 27.98 -6.68
C PHE A 84 -24.26 28.03 -8.22
N PHE A 85 -23.69 27.03 -8.89
CA PHE A 85 -23.66 26.95 -10.35
C PHE A 85 -25.08 26.77 -10.94
N ARG A 86 -25.92 25.95 -10.31
CA ARG A 86 -27.34 25.78 -10.70
C ARG A 86 -28.11 27.09 -10.61
N SER A 87 -27.95 27.84 -9.52
CA SER A 87 -28.60 29.14 -9.30
C SER A 87 -28.17 30.18 -10.35
N LYS A 88 -26.91 30.13 -10.79
CA LYS A 88 -26.36 30.99 -11.85
C LYS A 88 -26.70 30.54 -13.27
N GLY A 89 -27.37 29.40 -13.46
CA GLY A 89 -27.66 28.82 -14.79
C GLY A 89 -26.42 28.35 -15.55
N ILE A 90 -25.30 28.12 -14.84
CA ILE A 90 -24.02 27.71 -15.41
C ILE A 90 -23.82 26.22 -15.12
N ALA A 91 -23.34 25.46 -16.11
CA ALA A 91 -23.01 24.05 -15.90
C ALA A 91 -21.90 23.90 -14.85
N ALA A 92 -22.12 23.05 -13.84
CA ALA A 92 -21.11 22.79 -12.82
C ALA A 92 -19.87 22.12 -13.45
N PRO A 93 -18.65 22.47 -13.00
CA PRO A 93 -17.44 21.83 -13.50
C PRO A 93 -17.45 20.33 -13.17
N PRO A 94 -16.87 19.47 -14.03
CA PRO A 94 -16.86 18.03 -13.82
C PRO A 94 -16.15 17.67 -12.51
N LYS A 95 -16.77 16.80 -11.71
CA LYS A 95 -16.20 16.29 -10.47
C LYS A 95 -15.03 15.35 -10.78
N GLY A 96 -13.82 15.83 -10.55
CA GLY A 96 -12.60 15.03 -10.64
C GLY A 96 -11.46 15.82 -11.26
N ARG A 97 -10.26 15.73 -10.69
CA ARG A 97 -9.06 16.17 -11.41
C ARG A 97 -8.94 15.26 -12.64
N PRO A 98 -8.75 15.78 -13.87
CA PRO A 98 -8.33 14.91 -14.96
C PRO A 98 -7.04 14.23 -14.49
N GLY A 99 -7.06 12.90 -14.44
CA GLY A 99 -5.85 12.12 -14.19
C GLY A 99 -4.80 12.60 -15.19
N ARG A 100 -3.58 12.86 -14.72
CA ARG A 100 -2.43 13.00 -15.62
C ARG A 100 -2.20 11.62 -16.25
N GLU A 101 -2.94 11.32 -17.31
CA GLU A 101 -2.53 10.35 -18.31
C GLU A 101 -1.79 11.12 -19.40
N GLY A 102 -0.51 10.79 -19.59
CA GLY A 102 0.33 11.34 -20.66
C GLY A 102 1.46 12.24 -20.18
N LEU A 103 2.61 11.63 -19.87
CA LEU A 103 3.93 11.83 -20.47
C LEU A 103 5.01 11.16 -19.60
#